data_AF-A0A0R3TYJ7-F1
#
_entry.id   AF-A0A0R3TYJ7-F1
#
_cell.length_a   1.000
_cell.length_b   1.000
_cell.length_c   1.000
_cell.angle_alpha   90.00
_cell.angle_beta   90.00
_cell.angle_gamma   90.00
#
_symmetry.space_group_name_H-M   'P 1'
#
loop_
_entity.id
_entity.type
_entity.pdbx_description
1 polymer ?
#
loop_
_entity_poly.entity_id
_entity_poly.type
_entity_poly.pdbx_seq_one_letter_code
_entity_poly.pdbx_strand_id
1 'polypeptide(L)'
;MTWKVPTKLSWNFKKADWSRFTNLLNNELHTSPLNFIQHLDKLCTDITNIMIRCANKTNLRGKTKHYRVFWSKHLEKQKRKMDALRNTADQTGRTSDQTGRTEDVQAWRQLS
;
A
#
# COMPACT_ATOMS: atom_id res chain seq x y z
N MET A 1 -21.38 23.54 -11.89
CA MET A 1 -20.98 22.11 -11.77
C MET A 1 -20.02 21.97 -10.61
N THR A 2 -20.39 21.22 -9.56
CA THR A 2 -19.51 20.92 -8.42
C THR A 2 -18.82 19.58 -8.67
N TRP A 3 -17.50 19.59 -8.87
CA TRP A 3 -16.71 18.37 -9.02
C TRP A 3 -16.69 17.62 -7.68
N LYS A 4 -17.46 16.54 -7.58
CA LYS A 4 -17.35 15.61 -6.44
C LYS A 4 -16.05 14.83 -6.58
N VAL A 5 -15.07 15.13 -5.73
CA VAL A 5 -13.84 14.34 -5.61
C VAL A 5 -14.23 12.92 -5.21
N PRO A 6 -13.81 11.87 -5.94
CA PRO A 6 -14.08 10.49 -5.56
C PRO A 6 -13.49 10.25 -4.18
N THR A 7 -14.34 9.91 -3.21
CA THR A 7 -13.87 9.55 -1.87
C THR A 7 -13.19 8.18 -2.00
N LYS A 8 -11.85 8.17 -2.05
CA LYS A 8 -11.03 6.96 -2.16
C LYS A 8 -11.45 6.01 -1.02
N LEU A 9 -12.01 4.85 -1.37
CA LEU A 9 -12.36 3.83 -0.38
C LEU A 9 -11.07 3.36 0.28
N SER A 10 -10.88 3.68 1.55
CA SER A 10 -9.77 3.17 2.34
C SER A 10 -9.94 1.66 2.56
N TRP A 11 -8.83 0.94 2.66
CA TRP A 11 -8.84 -0.46 3.07
C TRP A 11 -9.44 -0.61 4.47
N ASN A 12 -10.46 -1.45 4.62
CA ASN A 12 -11.09 -1.73 5.92
C ASN A 12 -10.49 -3.01 6.52
N PHE A 13 -9.31 -2.88 7.13
CA PHE A 13 -8.56 -3.98 7.73
C PHE A 13 -9.33 -4.75 8.82
N LYS A 14 -10.29 -4.10 9.50
CA LYS A 14 -11.12 -4.76 10.52
C LYS A 14 -12.14 -5.73 9.92
N LYS A 15 -12.51 -5.53 8.66
CA LYS A 15 -13.44 -6.40 7.93
C LYS A 15 -12.74 -7.32 6.92
N ALA A 16 -11.41 -7.27 6.86
CA ALA A 16 -10.65 -8.13 5.99
C ALA A 16 -10.75 -9.58 6.48
N ASP A 17 -11.06 -10.49 5.56
CA ASP A 17 -10.98 -11.92 5.83
C ASP A 17 -9.53 -12.38 5.67
N TRP A 18 -8.79 -12.27 6.78
CA TRP A 18 -7.35 -12.58 6.82
C TRP A 18 -7.07 -14.06 6.58
N SER A 19 -7.93 -14.96 7.05
CA SER A 19 -7.77 -16.40 6.83
C SER A 19 -7.86 -16.72 5.33
N ARG A 20 -8.88 -16.16 4.66
CA ARG A 20 -9.03 -16.30 3.21
C ARG A 20 -7.88 -15.65 2.44
N PHE A 21 -7.39 -14.50 2.89
CA PHE A 21 -6.23 -13.85 2.28
C PHE A 21 -4.98 -14.74 2.35
N THR A 22 -4.65 -15.27 3.52
CA THR A 22 -3.47 -16.12 3.72
C THR A 22 -3.55 -17.39 2.87
N ASN A 23 -4.70 -18.06 2.84
CA ASN A 23 -4.89 -19.28 2.04
C ASN A 23 -4.75 -18.98 0.54
N LEU A 24 -5.33 -17.86 0.08
CA LEU A 24 -5.27 -17.47 -1.33
C LEU A 24 -3.86 -17.04 -1.73
N LEU A 25 -3.14 -16.32 -0.86
CA LEU A 25 -1.75 -15.93 -1.07
C LEU A 25 -0.83 -17.14 -1.16
N ASN A 26 -0.95 -18.10 -0.23
CA ASN A 26 -0.16 -19.33 -0.27
C ASN A 26 -0.41 -20.10 -1.58
N ASN A 27 -1.67 -20.28 -1.97
CA ASN A 27 -2.00 -20.96 -3.23
C ASN A 27 -1.46 -20.22 -4.45
N GLU A 28 -1.61 -18.89 -4.52
CA GLU A 28 -1.09 -18.11 -5.65
C GLU A 28 0.45 -18.12 -5.70
N LEU A 29 1.16 -18.07 -4.56
CA LEU A 29 2.62 -18.15 -4.53
C LEU A 29 3.13 -19.52 -4.97
N HIS A 30 2.45 -20.61 -4.59
CA HIS A 30 2.84 -21.97 -5.01
C HIS A 30 2.54 -22.26 -6.48
N THR A 31 1.51 -21.64 -7.05
CA THR A 31 1.09 -21.87 -8.44
C THR A 31 1.69 -20.89 -9.43
N SER A 32 2.15 -19.73 -8.96
CA SER A 32 2.73 -18.70 -9.83
C SER A 32 4.14 -19.12 -10.27
N PRO A 33 4.49 -18.94 -11.55
CA PRO A 33 5.83 -19.20 -12.06
C PRO A 33 6.79 -18.09 -11.60
N LEU A 34 7.16 -18.10 -10.33
CA LEU A 34 8.16 -17.18 -9.77
C LEU A 34 9.55 -17.66 -10.19
N ASN A 35 10.26 -16.82 -10.94
CA ASN A 35 11.60 -17.14 -11.39
C ASN A 35 12.64 -16.51 -10.45
N PHE A 36 13.17 -17.33 -9.55
CA PHE A 36 14.20 -16.93 -8.58
C PHE A 36 15.57 -16.62 -9.20
N ILE A 37 15.76 -16.92 -10.49
CA ILE A 37 17.00 -16.65 -11.23
C ILE A 37 16.99 -15.22 -11.82
N GLN A 38 15.82 -14.57 -11.87
CA GLN A 38 15.71 -13.20 -12.39
C GLN A 38 16.24 -12.15 -11.42
N HIS A 39 16.46 -10.95 -11.95
CA HIS A 39 16.84 -9.78 -11.16
C HIS A 39 15.88 -9.53 -10.00
N LEU A 40 16.43 -9.24 -8.83
CA LEU A 40 15.71 -9.13 -7.56
C LEU A 40 14.52 -8.17 -7.65
N ASP A 41 14.67 -7.02 -8.34
CA ASP A 41 13.59 -6.04 -8.49
C ASP A 41 12.37 -6.61 -9.24
N LYS A 42 12.61 -7.46 -10.23
CA LYS A 42 11.53 -8.07 -11.01
C LYS A 42 10.81 -9.14 -10.19
N LEU A 43 11.56 -9.96 -9.45
CA LEU A 43 11.00 -10.92 -8.51
C LEU A 43 10.14 -10.22 -7.43
N CYS A 44 10.66 -9.13 -6.86
CA CYS A 44 9.93 -8.31 -5.88
C CYS A 44 8.65 -7.71 -6.49
N THR A 45 8.71 -7.27 -7.74
CA THR A 45 7.54 -6.74 -8.47
C THR A 45 6.48 -7.83 -8.69
N ASP A 46 6.90 -9.03 -9.11
CA ASP A 46 5.99 -10.16 -9.34
C ASP A 46 5.30 -10.62 -8.05
N ILE A 47 6.05 -10.72 -6.95
CA ILE A 47 5.49 -11.03 -5.62
C ILE A 47 4.51 -9.94 -5.17
N THR A 48 4.88 -8.67 -5.36
CA THR A 48 4.01 -7.53 -5.01
C THR A 48 2.70 -7.57 -5.81
N ASN A 49 2.76 -7.89 -7.10
CA ASN A 49 1.59 -8.04 -7.96
C ASN A 49 0.68 -9.18 -7.49
N ILE A 50 1.25 -10.32 -7.07
CA ILE A 50 0.49 -11.44 -6.47
C ILE A 50 -0.20 -10.98 -5.19
N MET A 51 0.52 -10.31 -4.27
CA MET A 51 -0.05 -9.79 -3.02
C MET A 51 -1.20 -8.80 -3.26
N ILE A 52 -1.04 -7.88 -4.22
CA ILE A 52 -2.08 -6.91 -4.59
C ILE A 52 -3.31 -7.63 -5.13
N ARG A 53 -3.12 -8.64 -5.98
CA ARG A 53 -4.21 -9.41 -6.58
C ARG A 53 -4.99 -10.19 -5.52
N CYS A 54 -4.28 -10.83 -4.58
CA CYS A 54 -4.88 -11.49 -3.43
C CYS A 54 -5.66 -10.50 -2.56
N ALA A 55 -5.05 -9.35 -2.26
CA ALA A 55 -5.65 -8.31 -1.43
C ALA A 55 -6.93 -7.75 -2.07
N ASN A 56 -6.95 -7.54 -3.39
CA ASN A 56 -8.15 -7.10 -4.10
C ASN A 56 -9.29 -8.12 -4.06
N LYS A 57 -8.98 -9.43 -3.98
CA LYS A 57 -9.99 -10.50 -3.90
C LYS A 57 -10.59 -10.68 -2.50
N THR A 58 -9.82 -10.42 -1.44
CA THR A 58 -10.22 -10.73 -0.06
C THR A 58 -10.58 -9.51 0.78
N ASN A 59 -10.04 -8.34 0.46
CA ASN A 59 -10.37 -7.13 1.19
C ASN A 59 -11.67 -6.54 0.68
N LEU A 60 -12.64 -6.39 1.59
CA LEU A 60 -13.80 -5.56 1.36
C LEU A 60 -13.35 -4.10 1.34
N ARG A 61 -13.14 -3.52 0.14
CA ARG A 61 -13.09 -2.07 -0.03
C ARG A 61 -14.39 -1.51 0.54
N GLY A 62 -14.30 -0.74 1.60
CA GLY A 62 -15.48 -0.32 2.34
C GLY A 62 -15.23 1.01 3.00
N LYS A 63 -16.26 1.85 3.07
CA LYS A 63 -16.21 3.03 3.92
C LYS A 63 -16.02 2.53 5.36
N THR A 64 -14.95 2.98 6.01
CA THR A 64 -14.86 2.93 7.46
C THR A 64 -16.17 3.50 8.00
N LYS A 65 -16.89 2.77 8.88
CA LYS A 65 -18.10 3.31 9.54
C LYS A 65 -17.75 4.70 10.08
N HIS A 66 -18.69 5.65 10.07
CA HIS A 66 -18.51 6.97 10.68
C HIS A 66 -18.26 6.79 12.19
N TYR A 67 -17.02 6.44 12.53
CA TYR A 67 -16.55 6.34 13.89
C TYR A 67 -16.28 7.78 14.30
N ARG A 68 -17.19 8.33 15.10
CA ARG A 68 -17.01 9.66 15.68
C ARG A 68 -16.00 9.52 16.80
N VAL A 69 -14.74 9.69 16.46
CA VAL A 69 -13.66 9.57 17.44
C VAL A 69 -13.74 10.77 18.38
N PHE A 70 -13.63 10.54 19.68
CA PHE A 70 -13.56 11.58 20.72
C PHE A 70 -12.21 12.32 20.63
N TRP A 71 -11.97 13.02 19.53
CA TRP A 71 -10.75 13.79 19.32
C TRP A 71 -10.99 15.21 19.77
N SER A 72 -10.03 15.77 20.51
CA SER A 72 -9.98 17.21 20.70
C SER A 72 -9.84 17.90 19.33
N LYS A 73 -10.33 19.14 19.20
CA LYS A 73 -10.22 19.92 17.96
C LYS A 73 -8.78 19.94 17.39
N HIS A 74 -7.78 19.88 18.28
CA HIS A 74 -6.37 19.84 17.91
C HIS A 74 -5.99 18.56 17.16
N LEU A 75 -6.33 17.39 17.72
CA LEU A 75 -6.03 16.11 17.10
C LEU A 75 -6.75 15.96 15.76
N GLU A 76 -8.01 16.44 15.66
CA GLU A 76 -8.75 16.38 14.40
C GLU A 76 -8.05 17.19 13.29
N LYS A 77 -7.53 18.38 13.64
CA LYS A 77 -6.74 19.20 12.73
C LYS A 77 -5.46 18.49 12.29
N GLN A 78 -4.77 17.79 13.19
CA GLN A 78 -3.60 16.98 12.85
C GLN A 78 -3.95 15.80 11.94
N LYS A 79 -5.07 15.10 12.17
CA LYS A 79 -5.52 14.01 11.30
C LYS A 79 -5.75 14.47 9.87
N ARG A 80 -6.47 15.59 9.71
CA ARG A 80 -6.78 16.17 8.40
C ARG A 80 -5.50 16.52 7.64
N LYS A 81 -4.49 17.07 8.33
CA LYS A 81 -3.17 17.32 7.74
C LYS A 81 -2.50 16.02 7.28
N MET A 82 -2.49 14.99 8.12
CA MET A 82 -1.87 13.70 7.78
C MET A 82 -2.58 13.04 6.58
N ASP A 83 -3.92 13.10 6.52
CA ASP A 83 -4.69 12.53 5.41
C ASP A 83 -4.49 13.33 4.12
N ALA A 84 -4.36 14.67 4.19
CA ALA A 84 -4.00 15.48 3.04
C ALA A 84 -2.61 15.11 2.50
N LEU A 85 -1.60 14.98 3.38
CA LEU A 85 -0.25 14.56 2.99
C LEU A 85 -0.25 13.17 2.35
N ARG A 86 -1.00 12.22 2.92
CA ARG A 86 -1.14 10.87 2.36
C ARG A 86 -1.78 10.90 0.98
N ASN A 87 -2.83 11.69 0.80
CA ASN A 87 -3.47 11.85 -0.51
C ASN A 87 -2.53 12.47 -1.55
N THR A 88 -1.70 13.44 -1.16
CA THR A 88 -0.67 14.02 -2.03
C THR A 88 0.39 12.99 -2.39
N ALA A 89 0.90 12.22 -1.43
CA ALA A 89 1.89 11.17 -1.69
C ALA A 89 1.35 10.11 -2.67
N ASP A 90 0.13 9.65 -2.42
CA ASP A 90 -0.60 8.69 -3.26
C ASP A 90 -0.85 9.20 -4.69
N GLN A 91 -1.07 10.50 -4.88
CA GLN A 91 -1.31 11.13 -6.19
C GLN A 91 -0.02 11.44 -6.95
N THR A 92 1.04 11.78 -6.23
CA THR A 92 2.30 12.20 -6.85
C THR A 92 3.15 10.99 -7.25
N GLY A 93 2.84 9.79 -6.76
CA GLY A 93 3.66 8.59 -6.97
C GLY A 93 5.08 8.71 -6.40
N ARG A 94 5.37 9.81 -5.67
CA ARG A 94 6.63 10.04 -4.98
C ARG A 94 6.64 9.23 -3.70
N THR A 95 6.98 7.95 -3.84
CA THR A 95 7.79 7.28 -2.83
C THR A 95 8.99 8.17 -2.54
N SER A 96 9.33 8.44 -1.28
CA SER A 96 10.54 9.20 -0.92
C SER A 96 11.85 8.51 -1.37
N ASP A 97 11.73 7.37 -2.05
CA ASP A 97 12.81 6.50 -2.50
C ASP A 97 13.51 6.97 -3.79
N GLN A 98 13.03 8.01 -4.49
CA GLN A 98 13.57 8.37 -5.81
C GLN A 98 14.66 9.46 -5.83
N THR A 99 14.94 10.17 -4.73
CA THR A 99 15.90 11.29 -4.79
C THR A 99 17.03 11.21 -3.76
N GLY A 100 16.95 10.33 -2.76
CA GLY A 100 18.01 10.18 -1.75
C GLY A 100 18.62 8.77 -1.62
N ARG A 101 18.15 7.78 -2.38
CA ARG A 101 18.54 6.36 -2.18
C ARG A 101 19.60 5.85 -3.15
N THR A 102 19.77 6.51 -4.30
CA THR A 102 20.69 6.06 -5.35
C THR A 102 22.16 6.27 -4.96
N GLU A 103 22.45 7.34 -4.21
CA GLU A 103 23.80 7.66 -3.71
C GLU A 103 24.24 6.66 -2.65
N ASP A 104 23.38 6.36 -1.68
CA ASP A 104 23.67 5.38 -0.63
C ASP A 104 23.86 3.97 -1.24
N VAL A 105 22.96 3.52 -2.11
CA VAL A 105 23.07 2.18 -2.73
C VAL A 105 24.33 2.04 -3.59
N GLN A 106 24.79 3.11 -4.25
CA GLN A 106 26.07 3.12 -4.97
C GLN A 106 27.27 3.08 -4.02
N ALA A 107 27.21 3.81 -2.89
CA ALA A 107 28.27 3.80 -1.88
C ALA A 107 28.45 2.41 -1.24
N TRP A 108 27.36 1.69 -0.97
CA TRP A 108 27.42 0.32 -0.46
C TRP A 108 28.05 -0.68 -1.44
N ARG A 109 27.90 -0.49 -2.77
CA ARG A 109 28.52 -1.37 -3.79
C ARG A 109 30.01 -1.13 -3.99
N GLN A 110 30.55 0.01 -3.55
CA GLN A 110 31.98 0.33 -3.65
C GLN A 110 32.79 -0.19 -2.44
N LEU A 111 32.10 -0.61 -1.37
CA LEU A 111 32.69 -1.12 -0.13
C LEU A 111 32.71 -2.66 -0.05
N SER A 112 32.16 -3.37 -1.05
CA SER A 112 32.21 -4.84 -1.20
C SER A 112 33.16 -5.26 -2.31
#